data_AF-A0A497RSB4-F1
#
_entry.id   AF-A0A497RSB4-F1
#
_cell.length_a   1.000
_cell.length_b   1.000
_cell.length_c   1.000
_cell.angle_alpha   90.00
_cell.angle_beta   90.00
_cell.angle_gamma   90.00
#
_symmetry.space_group_name_H-M   'P 1'
#
loop_
_entity.id
_entity.type
_entity.pdbx_description
1 polymer ?
#
loop_
_entity_poly.entity_id
_entity_poly.type
_entity_poly.pdbx_seq_one_letter_code
_entity_poly.pdbx_strand_id
1 'polypeptide(L)'
;GKEQKEEIDKAKKALNEALKGKDIEEIKKKMDELSKAVQKVGATIYQQAQAAQAQGAEEKKEQKEEKEKKEEGEVVDAEYKVEEEEKK
;
A
#
# COMPACT_ATOMS: atom_id res chain seq x y z
N GLY A 1 1.26 4.49 -9.59
CA GLY A 1 0.33 3.58 -10.27
C GLY A 1 0.78 3.20 -11.67
N LYS A 2 0.65 4.13 -12.65
CA LYS A 2 0.97 3.86 -14.06
C LYS A 2 2.44 3.51 -14.31
N GLU A 3 3.38 4.30 -13.79
CA GLU A 3 4.82 4.06 -13.96
C GLU A 3 5.26 2.70 -13.40
N GLN A 4 4.75 2.34 -12.22
CA GLN A 4 4.98 1.04 -11.60
C GLN A 4 4.47 -0.13 -12.46
N LYS A 5 3.30 0.04 -13.08
CA LYS A 5 2.75 -0.95 -14.01
C LYS A 5 3.61 -1.07 -15.27
N GLU A 6 4.06 0.06 -15.82
CA GLU A 6 4.96 0.08 -16.97
C GLU A 6 6.33 -0.55 -16.66
N GLU A 7 6.88 -0.34 -15.47
CA GLU A 7 8.13 -0.96 -15.01
C GLU A 7 8.00 -2.49 -14.97
N ILE A 8 6.90 -3.01 -14.41
CA ILE A 8 6.61 -4.45 -14.39
C ILE A 8 6.41 -4.99 -15.81
N ASP A 9 5.66 -4.29 -16.66
CA ASP A 9 5.41 -4.71 -18.05
C ASP A 9 6.72 -4.77 -18.85
N LYS A 10 7.61 -3.79 -18.68
CA LYS A 10 8.95 -3.79 -19.30
C LYS A 10 9.81 -4.95 -18.79
N ALA A 11 9.85 -5.17 -17.47
CA ALA A 11 10.61 -6.28 -16.88
C ALA A 11 10.08 -7.65 -17.35
N LYS A 12 8.76 -7.81 -17.45
CA LYS A 12 8.12 -9.02 -18.00
C LYS A 12 8.51 -9.25 -19.46
N LYS A 13 8.48 -8.22 -20.30
CA LYS A 13 8.89 -8.34 -21.71
C LYS A 13 10.36 -8.73 -21.83
N ALA A 14 11.23 -8.04 -21.09
CA ALA A 14 12.67 -8.34 -21.08
C ALA A 14 12.96 -9.78 -20.64
N LEU A 15 12.27 -10.29 -19.60
CA LEU A 15 12.40 -11.69 -19.19
C LEU A 15 11.90 -12.65 -20.28
N ASN A 16 10.77 -12.37 -20.91
CA ASN A 16 10.27 -13.20 -22.02
C ASN A 16 11.24 -13.23 -23.21
N GLU A 17 11.94 -12.14 -23.49
CA GLU A 17 12.97 -12.12 -24.53
C GLU A 17 14.20 -12.93 -24.12
N ALA A 18 14.69 -12.77 -22.90
CA ALA A 18 15.81 -13.56 -22.37
C ALA A 18 15.51 -15.07 -22.37
N LEU A 19 14.26 -15.46 -22.07
CA LEU A 19 13.81 -16.86 -22.11
C LEU A 19 13.82 -17.50 -23.50
N LYS A 20 13.89 -16.71 -24.58
CA LYS A 20 14.08 -17.24 -25.95
C LYS A 20 15.53 -17.64 -26.21
N GLY A 21 16.46 -17.10 -25.43
CA GLY A 21 17.88 -17.41 -25.48
C GLY A 21 18.23 -18.62 -24.62
N LYS A 22 19.54 -18.85 -24.44
CA LYS A 22 20.09 -19.88 -23.56
C LYS A 22 20.98 -19.29 -22.45
N ASP A 23 21.04 -17.97 -22.35
CA ASP A 23 21.84 -17.29 -21.33
C ASP A 23 21.12 -17.35 -19.97
N ILE A 24 21.53 -18.31 -19.15
CA ILE A 24 20.96 -18.54 -17.83
C ILE A 24 21.27 -17.37 -16.88
N GLU A 25 22.41 -16.69 -17.04
CA GLU A 25 22.74 -15.54 -16.21
C GLU A 25 21.83 -14.36 -16.54
N GLU A 26 21.59 -14.11 -17.82
CA GLU A 26 20.66 -13.07 -18.26
C GLU A 26 19.23 -13.36 -17.78
N ILE A 27 18.75 -14.60 -17.92
CA ILE A 27 17.42 -15.00 -17.43
C ILE A 27 17.29 -14.77 -15.92
N LYS A 28 18.30 -15.17 -15.13
CA LYS A 28 18.30 -14.94 -13.67
C LYS A 28 18.27 -13.47 -13.33
N LYS A 29 19.07 -12.65 -14.02
CA LYS A 29 19.09 -11.20 -13.84
C LYS A 29 17.71 -10.59 -14.15
N LYS A 30 17.09 -10.96 -15.27
CA LYS A 30 15.75 -10.47 -15.65
C LYS A 30 14.65 -10.93 -14.70
N MET A 31 14.77 -12.13 -14.15
CA MET A 31 13.85 -12.64 -13.12
C MET A 31 13.96 -11.84 -11.82
N ASP A 32 15.18 -11.51 -11.40
CA ASP A 32 15.44 -10.68 -10.22
C ASP A 32 14.92 -9.25 -10.39
N GLU A 33 15.13 -8.65 -11.57
CA GLU A 33 14.58 -7.33 -11.93
C GLU A 33 13.05 -7.31 -11.84
N LEU A 34 12.38 -8.32 -12.41
CA LEU A 34 10.91 -8.45 -12.33
C LEU A 34 10.43 -8.62 -10.88
N SER A 35 11.11 -9.47 -10.09
CA SER A 35 10.74 -9.71 -8.70
C SER A 35 10.84 -8.45 -7.85
N LYS A 36 11.92 -7.67 -8.02
CA LYS A 36 12.12 -6.38 -7.34
C LYS A 36 11.04 -5.37 -7.71
N ALA A 37 10.68 -5.27 -8.99
CA ALA A 37 9.61 -4.37 -9.44
C ALA A 37 8.27 -4.73 -8.77
N VAL A 38 7.92 -6.01 -8.70
CA VAL A 38 6.70 -6.47 -8.03
C VAL A 38 6.71 -6.17 -6.52
N GLN A 39 7.83 -6.44 -5.85
CA GLN A 39 7.99 -6.15 -4.41
C GLN A 39 7.82 -4.66 -4.11
N LYS A 40 8.43 -3.79 -4.93
CA LYS A 40 8.31 -2.32 -4.80
C LYS A 40 6.85 -1.87 -4.91
N VAL A 41 6.09 -2.47 -5.82
CA VAL A 41 4.64 -2.19 -5.94
C VAL A 41 3.87 -2.68 -4.73
N GLY A 42 4.15 -3.89 -4.24
CA GLY A 42 3.53 -4.41 -3.02
C GLY A 42 3.78 -3.50 -1.80
N ALA A 43 5.02 -3.06 -1.61
CA ALA A 43 5.39 -2.11 -0.57
C ALA A 43 4.64 -0.77 -0.73
N THR A 44 4.55 -0.26 -1.96
CA THR A 44 3.83 0.98 -2.24
C THR A 44 2.33 0.85 -1.96
N ILE A 45 1.70 -0.27 -2.32
CA ILE A 45 0.28 -0.53 -2.03
C ILE A 45 0.06 -0.58 -0.52
N TYR A 46 0.94 -1.26 0.22
CA TYR A 46 0.85 -1.32 1.67
C TYR A 46 1.01 0.06 2.33
N GLN A 47 1.97 0.85 1.86
CA GLN A 47 2.16 2.24 2.31
C GLN A 47 0.94 3.12 2.00
N GLN A 48 0.37 2.99 0.78
CA GLN A 48 -0.84 3.72 0.40
C GLN A 48 -2.06 3.30 1.23
N ALA A 49 -2.21 2.01 1.52
CA ALA A 49 -3.29 1.51 2.36
C ALA A 49 -3.19 2.05 3.79
N GLN A 50 -1.99 2.06 4.39
CA GLN A 50 -1.76 2.66 5.70
C GLN A 50 -2.02 4.18 5.70
N ALA A 51 -1.55 4.89 4.67
CA ALA A 51 -1.80 6.33 4.53
C ALA A 51 -3.31 6.64 4.39
N ALA A 52 -4.03 5.87 3.58
CA ALA A 52 -5.48 6.04 3.42
C ALA A 52 -6.24 5.73 4.71
N GLN A 53 -5.79 4.75 5.50
CA GLN A 53 -6.38 4.45 6.81
C GLN A 53 -6.12 5.57 7.83
N ALA A 54 -4.93 6.20 7.80
CA ALA A 54 -4.62 7.36 8.64
C ALA A 54 -5.43 8.61 8.24
N GLN A 55 -5.57 8.88 6.93
CA GLN A 55 -6.37 10.01 6.42
C GLN A 55 -7.87 9.83 6.71
N GLY A 56 -8.40 8.60 6.62
CA GLY A 56 -9.77 8.32 7.02
C GLY A 56 -10.02 8.47 8.53
N ALA A 57 -8.97 8.42 9.36
CA ALA A 57 -9.05 8.68 10.79
C ALA A 57 -9.04 10.19 11.12
N GLU A 58 -8.33 11.01 10.34
CA GLU A 58 -8.34 12.48 10.45
C GLU A 58 -9.64 13.09 9.92
N GLU A 59 -10.16 12.62 8.78
CA GLU A 59 -11.42 13.14 8.18
C GLU A 59 -12.64 12.82 9.08
N LYS A 60 -12.59 11.69 9.81
CA LYS A 60 -13.59 11.34 10.83
C LYS A 60 -13.41 12.14 12.13
N LYS A 61 -12.25 12.75 12.37
CA LYS A 61 -11.99 13.64 13.52
C LYS A 61 -12.49 15.06 13.24
N GLU A 62 -12.27 15.59 12.04
CA GLU A 62 -12.80 16.89 11.61
C GLU A 62 -14.34 16.91 11.46
N GLN A 63 -14.95 15.85 10.91
CA GLN A 63 -16.42 15.74 10.87
C GLN A 63 -17.07 15.58 12.24
N LYS A 64 -16.32 15.06 13.23
CA LYS A 64 -16.80 14.93 14.60
C LYS A 64 -16.69 16.24 15.36
N GLU A 65 -15.63 17.02 15.15
CA GLU A 65 -15.45 18.36 15.74
C GLU A 65 -16.47 19.39 15.20
N GLU A 66 -16.87 19.29 13.92
CA GLU A 66 -17.92 20.15 13.35
C GLU A 66 -19.34 19.78 13.83
N LYS A 67 -19.57 18.50 14.17
CA LYS A 67 -20.86 18.00 14.66
C LYS A 67 -21.02 18.17 16.19
N GLU A 68 -19.94 18.03 16.96
CA GLU A 68 -19.89 18.31 18.41
C GLU A 68 -20.15 19.78 18.74
N LYS A 69 -19.77 20.72 17.87
CA LYS A 69 -20.10 22.15 18.07
C LYS A 69 -21.59 22.46 17.87
N LYS A 70 -22.37 21.53 17.30
CA LYS A 70 -23.76 21.72 16.88
C LYS A 70 -24.78 20.95 17.72
N GLU A 71 -24.38 19.87 18.37
CA GLU A 71 -25.21 19.02 19.24
C GLU A 71 -24.73 19.08 20.69
N GLU A 72 -24.80 20.29 21.25
CA GLU A 72 -24.99 20.62 22.68
C GLU A 72 -23.86 20.31 23.69
N GLY A 73 -23.71 21.18 24.69
CA GLY A 73 -22.76 21.04 25.80
C GLY A 73 -23.03 19.87 26.76
N GLU A 74 -23.51 18.74 26.26
CA GLU A 74 -23.76 17.52 27.03
C GLU A 74 -24.02 16.36 26.05
N VAL A 75 -23.03 15.52 25.72
CA VAL A 75 -23.06 14.05 25.93
C VAL A 75 -21.96 13.28 25.17
N VAL A 76 -21.10 12.66 25.98
CA VAL A 76 -20.52 11.30 25.88
C VAL A 76 -20.10 10.80 24.49
N ASP A 77 -18.79 10.87 24.23
CA ASP A 77 -18.17 10.08 23.18
C ASP A 77 -17.34 8.95 23.78
N ALA A 78 -17.83 7.72 23.59
CA ALA A 78 -17.21 6.51 24.08
C ALA A 78 -15.83 6.33 23.44
N GLU A 79 -14.76 6.46 24.24
CA GLU A 79 -13.41 6.06 23.85
C GLU A 79 -13.37 4.54 23.64
N TYR A 80 -13.54 4.11 22.39
CA TYR A 80 -13.24 2.73 22.00
C TYR A 80 -11.72 2.56 21.96
N LYS A 81 -11.20 2.06 23.08
CA LYS A 81 -9.83 1.61 23.28
C LYS A 81 -9.51 0.54 22.22
N VAL A 82 -8.56 0.82 21.34
CA VAL A 82 -7.97 -0.19 20.46
C VAL A 82 -7.17 -1.12 21.35
N GLU A 83 -7.76 -2.27 21.71
CA GLU A 83 -7.03 -3.37 22.32
C GLU A 83 -6.07 -3.90 21.25
N GLU A 84 -4.79 -3.55 21.36
CA GLU A 84 -3.72 -4.25 20.70
C GLU A 84 -3.79 -5.72 21.18
N GLU A 85 -4.28 -6.60 20.29
CA GLU A 85 -4.22 -8.04 20.51
C GLU A 85 -2.74 -8.45 20.66
N GLU A 86 -2.29 -8.58 21.91
CA GLU A 86 -1.14 -9.40 22.25
C GLU A 86 -1.34 -10.81 21.66
N LYS A 87 -0.53 -11.15 20.66
CA LYS A 87 -0.38 -12.54 20.20
C LYS A 87 1.05 -13.02 20.45
N LYS A 88 1.19 -13.54 21.69
CA LYS A 88 2.12 -14.57 22.22
C LYS A 88 3.62 -14.30 22.31
#